data_AF-A0A535CCK3-F1
#
_entry.id   AF-A0A535CCK3-F1
#
_cell.length_a   1.000
_cell.length_b   1.000
_cell.length_c   1.000
_cell.angle_alpha   90.00
_cell.angle_beta   90.00
_cell.angle_gamma   90.00
#
_symmetry.space_group_name_H-M   'P 1'
#
loop_
_entity.id
_entity.type
_entity.pdbx_description
1 polymer ?
#
loop_
_entity_poly.entity_id
_entity_poly.type
_entity_poly.pdbx_seq_one_letter_code
_entity_poly.pdbx_strand_id
1 'polypeptide(L)'
;MGLDQGTPGPDPAACSHRRDTGAVRHRLRAAHRPALAGCRGARLVRWIAEVHVQLRPGIADPEGLTIAGGLRALGFASVSEVRSGKLLRVSFEADEVDQARGQVEAMCRRLLANPVMETATWEVRADDEPSEEARLA
;
A
#
# COMPACT_ATOMS: atom_id res chain seq x y z
N MET A 1 -42.53 -53.00 -24.68
CA MET A 1 -42.57 -53.56 -23.31
C MET A 1 -41.60 -52.74 -22.47
N GLY A 2 -41.94 -51.99 -21.44
CA GLY A 2 -43.23 -51.72 -20.80
C GLY A 2 -43.34 -50.22 -20.50
N LEU A 3 -44.57 -49.83 -20.20
CA LEU A 3 -45.06 -48.49 -19.91
C LEU A 3 -44.67 -48.12 -18.48
N ASP A 4 -44.22 -46.90 -18.24
CA ASP A 4 -44.32 -46.30 -16.91
C ASP A 4 -45.10 -44.98 -17.00
N GLN A 5 -46.05 -44.89 -16.08
CA GLN A 5 -47.26 -44.09 -16.15
C GLN A 5 -47.00 -42.71 -15.55
N GLY A 6 -47.50 -41.67 -16.22
CA GLY A 6 -47.59 -40.34 -15.63
C GLY A 6 -48.57 -40.31 -14.45
N THR A 7 -48.41 -39.33 -13.57
CA THR A 7 -49.49 -38.69 -12.79
C THR A 7 -48.93 -37.45 -12.06
N PRO A 8 -49.77 -36.50 -11.59
CA PRO A 8 -49.76 -35.14 -12.13
C PRO A 8 -49.46 -34.06 -11.07
N GLY A 9 -49.30 -32.80 -11.49
CA GLY A 9 -49.56 -31.63 -10.62
C GLY A 9 -51.06 -31.51 -10.27
N PRO A 10 -51.56 -30.47 -9.55
CA PRO A 10 -50.97 -29.13 -9.42
C PRO A 10 -51.16 -28.41 -8.05
N ASP A 11 -50.48 -27.26 -7.90
CA ASP A 11 -50.93 -25.99 -7.27
C ASP A 11 -51.45 -25.92 -5.80
N PRO A 12 -51.74 -24.73 -5.24
CA PRO A 12 -50.83 -23.67 -4.84
C PRO A 12 -51.11 -23.26 -3.37
N ALA A 13 -50.54 -22.13 -2.92
CA ALA A 13 -51.03 -21.35 -1.78
C ALA A 13 -50.87 -21.93 -0.35
N ALA A 14 -49.84 -21.43 0.36
CA ALA A 14 -49.92 -21.19 1.80
C ALA A 14 -48.97 -20.07 2.23
N CYS A 15 -49.11 -18.88 1.64
CA CYS A 15 -48.60 -17.66 2.24
C CYS A 15 -49.73 -17.06 3.07
N SER A 16 -49.76 -17.38 4.36
CA SER A 16 -50.74 -16.79 5.26
C SER A 16 -50.23 -16.77 6.69
N HIS A 17 -50.41 -15.59 7.31
CA HIS A 17 -50.45 -15.35 8.75
C HIS A 17 -49.09 -15.28 9.48
N ARG A 18 -48.83 -14.32 10.36
CA ARG A 18 -49.50 -13.06 10.72
C ARG A 18 -48.45 -12.30 11.55
N ARG A 19 -48.56 -10.97 11.52
CA ARG A 19 -47.75 -9.98 12.24
C ARG A 19 -47.48 -10.36 13.71
N ASP A 20 -46.24 -10.14 14.16
CA ASP A 20 -46.03 -9.68 15.53
C ASP A 20 -45.11 -8.46 15.59
N THR A 21 -45.60 -7.54 16.39
CA THR A 21 -45.19 -6.20 16.77
C THR A 21 -44.02 -6.25 17.72
N GLY A 22 -42.85 -5.80 17.27
CA GLY A 22 -41.66 -5.70 18.10
C GLY A 22 -40.88 -4.42 17.79
N ALA A 23 -41.39 -3.28 18.27
CA ALA A 23 -40.69 -2.01 18.25
C ALA A 23 -39.43 -2.08 19.15
N VAL A 24 -38.32 -2.58 18.63
CA VAL A 24 -37.03 -2.47 19.31
C VAL A 24 -36.41 -1.13 18.93
N ARG A 25 -36.88 -0.08 19.62
CA ARG A 25 -36.19 1.21 19.68
C ARG A 25 -34.90 1.05 20.48
N HIS A 26 -33.88 0.43 19.87
CA HIS A 26 -32.54 0.55 20.40
C HIS A 26 -32.04 1.96 20.11
N ARG A 27 -32.13 2.83 21.12
CA ARG A 27 -31.43 4.11 21.16
C ARG A 27 -29.94 3.82 20.99
N LEU A 28 -29.45 3.84 19.75
CA LEU A 28 -28.03 4.00 19.50
C LEU A 28 -27.66 5.39 19.98
N ARG A 29 -27.00 5.42 21.14
CA ARG A 29 -26.42 6.62 21.73
C ARG A 29 -25.60 7.33 20.67
N ALA A 30 -25.99 8.55 20.34
CA ALA A 30 -25.04 9.53 19.85
C ALA A 30 -23.92 9.67 20.90
N ALA A 31 -22.70 9.28 20.54
CA ALA A 31 -21.43 9.89 20.96
C ALA A 31 -20.26 8.93 20.70
N HIS A 32 -19.94 8.70 19.43
CA HIS A 32 -18.55 8.56 19.02
C HIS A 32 -18.29 9.56 17.91
N ARG A 33 -18.41 10.84 18.26
CA ARG A 33 -17.57 11.86 17.64
C ARG A 33 -16.18 11.60 18.23
N PRO A 34 -15.18 11.10 17.48
CA PRO A 34 -13.82 11.23 17.96
C PRO A 34 -13.60 12.72 18.20
N ALA A 35 -13.07 13.05 19.38
CA ALA A 35 -12.72 14.40 19.72
C ALA A 35 -11.81 14.94 18.61
N LEU A 36 -12.27 15.97 17.89
CA LEU A 36 -11.39 16.85 17.13
C LEU A 36 -10.62 17.66 18.18
N ALA A 37 -9.72 16.99 18.88
CA ALA A 37 -8.83 17.56 19.87
C ALA A 37 -7.69 18.26 19.12
N GLY A 38 -7.97 19.49 18.69
CA GLY A 38 -6.98 20.57 18.62
C GLY A 38 -5.74 20.36 17.76
N CYS A 39 -5.88 20.34 16.43
CA CYS A 39 -4.78 20.74 15.54
C CYS A 39 -4.89 22.24 15.24
N ARG A 40 -4.66 23.10 16.25
CA ARG A 40 -4.42 24.52 16.00
C ARG A 40 -2.99 24.66 15.49
N GLY A 41 -2.83 24.60 14.16
CA GLY A 41 -1.61 25.01 13.46
C GLY A 41 -0.46 24.01 13.52
N ALA A 42 -0.68 22.75 13.13
CA ALA A 42 0.45 21.90 12.77
C ALA A 42 1.08 22.46 11.48
N ARG A 43 2.33 22.89 11.58
CA ARG A 43 3.10 23.37 10.43
C ARG A 43 3.44 22.13 9.60
N LEU A 44 2.80 21.98 8.45
CA LEU A 44 3.19 20.95 7.49
C LEU A 44 4.63 21.22 7.06
N VAL A 45 5.51 20.27 7.36
CA VAL A 45 6.91 20.27 6.91
C VAL A 45 6.98 19.40 5.67
N ARG A 46 7.72 19.87 4.65
CA ARG A 46 8.05 19.05 3.51
C ARG A 46 9.19 18.11 3.88
N TRP A 47 9.04 16.84 3.53
CA TRP A 47 10.00 15.78 3.77
C TRP A 47 10.41 15.15 2.44
N ILE A 48 11.64 14.70 2.39
CA ILE A 48 12.17 13.85 1.32
C ILE A 48 12.50 12.50 1.94
N ALA A 49 11.93 11.43 1.38
CA ALA A 49 12.34 10.06 1.63
C ALA A 49 13.20 9.53 0.49
N GLU A 50 14.31 8.88 0.82
CA GLU A 50 15.08 8.08 -0.12
C GLU A 50 14.86 6.61 0.23
N VAL A 51 14.19 5.88 -0.67
CA VAL A 51 13.81 4.48 -0.49
C VAL A 51 14.64 3.61 -1.43
N HIS A 52 15.45 2.74 -0.85
CA HIS A 52 16.28 1.78 -1.55
C HIS A 52 15.55 0.43 -1.59
N VAL A 53 15.16 -0.01 -2.78
CA VAL A 53 14.48 -1.28 -3.01
C VAL A 53 15.45 -2.25 -3.69
N GLN A 54 15.66 -3.41 -3.07
CA GLN A 54 16.61 -4.42 -3.54
C GLN A 54 15.95 -5.78 -3.58
N LEU A 55 16.33 -6.61 -4.57
CA LEU A 55 15.93 -8.01 -4.60
C LEU A 55 16.49 -8.77 -3.39
N ARG A 56 15.66 -9.63 -2.78
CA ARG A 56 16.07 -10.48 -1.66
C ARG A 56 17.26 -11.38 -2.04
N PRO A 57 18.13 -11.74 -1.08
CA PRO A 57 19.17 -12.73 -1.31
C PRO A 57 18.58 -14.03 -1.85
N GLY A 58 19.24 -14.63 -2.85
CA GLY A 58 18.80 -15.86 -3.50
C GLY A 58 17.78 -15.69 -4.64
N ILE A 59 17.21 -14.50 -4.84
CA ILE A 59 16.41 -14.20 -6.03
C ILE A 59 17.36 -13.85 -7.19
N ALA A 60 17.19 -14.53 -8.32
CA ALA A 60 17.99 -14.29 -9.51
C ALA A 60 17.75 -12.88 -10.08
N ASP A 61 18.84 -12.22 -10.46
CA ASP A 61 18.83 -10.88 -11.06
C ASP A 61 19.48 -10.94 -12.45
N PRO A 62 18.68 -11.13 -13.53
CA PRO A 62 19.22 -11.19 -14.90
C PRO A 62 19.78 -9.83 -15.36
N GLU A 63 19.29 -8.72 -14.80
CA GLU A 63 19.77 -7.38 -15.14
C GLU A 63 21.17 -7.16 -14.56
N GLY A 64 21.36 -7.45 -13.26
CA GLY A 64 22.65 -7.39 -12.60
C GLY A 64 23.70 -8.27 -13.29
N LEU A 65 23.33 -9.48 -13.72
CA LEU A 65 24.23 -10.36 -14.47
C LEU A 65 24.70 -9.74 -15.80
N THR A 66 23.79 -9.09 -16.52
CA THR A 66 24.10 -8.43 -17.79
C THR A 66 25.06 -7.25 -17.57
N ILE A 67 24.81 -6.43 -16.55
CA ILE A 67 25.68 -5.31 -16.18
C ILE A 67 27.07 -5.79 -15.77
N ALA A 68 27.15 -6.84 -14.94
CA ALA A 68 28.43 -7.44 -14.54
C ALA A 68 29.22 -7.99 -15.75
N GLY A 69 28.53 -8.59 -16.73
CA GLY A 69 29.13 -8.99 -18.01
C GLY A 69 29.73 -7.80 -18.76
N GLY A 70 28.97 -6.71 -18.89
CA GLY A 70 29.41 -5.48 -19.54
C GLY A 70 30.64 -4.86 -18.86
N LEU A 71 30.63 -4.75 -17.52
CA LEU A 71 31.77 -4.21 -16.76
C LEU A 71 33.04 -5.05 -16.97
N ARG A 72 32.93 -6.37 -16.97
CA ARG A 72 34.08 -7.25 -17.22
C ARG A 72 34.60 -7.11 -18.65
N ALA A 73 33.72 -6.97 -19.64
CA ALA A 73 34.12 -6.71 -21.03
C ALA A 73 34.84 -5.37 -21.20
N LEU A 74 34.52 -4.37 -20.38
CA LEU A 74 35.21 -3.08 -20.34
C LEU A 74 36.56 -3.11 -19.60
N GLY A 75 36.98 -4.26 -19.07
CA GLY A 75 38.27 -4.44 -18.40
C GLY A 75 38.19 -4.37 -16.86
N PHE A 76 37.01 -4.20 -16.25
CA PHE A 76 36.84 -4.23 -14.80
C PHE A 76 36.78 -5.68 -14.28
N ALA A 77 37.89 -6.41 -14.39
CA ALA A 77 37.96 -7.83 -14.03
C ALA A 77 37.75 -8.12 -12.53
N SER A 78 37.92 -7.13 -11.66
CA SER A 78 37.70 -7.25 -10.21
C SER A 78 36.23 -7.27 -9.79
N VAL A 79 35.29 -6.99 -10.71
CA VAL A 79 33.85 -7.03 -10.41
C VAL A 79 33.39 -8.47 -10.27
N SER A 80 33.02 -8.87 -9.05
CA SER A 80 32.54 -10.22 -8.73
C SER A 80 31.03 -10.38 -8.96
N GLU A 81 30.24 -9.38 -8.57
CA GLU A 81 28.78 -9.40 -8.61
C GLU A 81 28.23 -7.99 -8.79
N VAL A 82 27.10 -7.87 -9.48
CA VAL A 82 26.29 -6.65 -9.54
C VAL A 82 24.85 -7.04 -9.25
N ARG A 83 24.18 -6.23 -8.42
CA ARG A 83 22.76 -6.37 -8.09
C ARG A 83 22.05 -5.08 -8.49
N SER A 84 21.02 -5.18 -9.32
CA SER A 84 20.16 -4.05 -9.64
C SER A 84 19.09 -3.86 -8.56
N GLY A 85 18.69 -2.61 -8.39
CA GLY A 85 17.70 -2.18 -7.41
C GLY A 85 17.17 -0.81 -7.79
N LYS A 86 16.17 -0.33 -7.07
CA LYS A 86 15.54 0.97 -7.32
C LYS A 86 15.90 1.92 -6.19
N LEU A 87 16.26 3.15 -6.54
CA LEU A 87 16.30 4.28 -5.61
C LEU A 87 15.10 5.17 -5.92
N LEU A 88 14.17 5.27 -4.98
CA LEU A 88 12.96 6.08 -5.12
C LEU A 88 13.06 7.27 -4.18
N ARG A 89 13.09 8.48 -4.75
CA ARG A 89 13.01 9.72 -3.99
C ARG A 89 11.57 10.19 -3.94
N VAL A 90 11.01 10.32 -2.74
CA VAL A 90 9.61 10.71 -2.52
C VAL A 90 9.57 12.00 -1.72
N SER A 91 8.97 13.05 -2.29
CA SER A 91 8.69 14.31 -1.58
C SER A 91 7.24 14.32 -1.10
N PHE A 92 7.00 14.62 0.17
CA PHE A 92 5.67 14.59 0.78
C PHE A 92 5.59 15.49 2.01
N GLU A 93 4.39 15.71 2.55
CA GLU A 93 4.16 16.61 3.69
C GLU A 93 3.73 15.82 4.93
N ALA A 94 4.27 16.20 6.09
CA ALA A 94 3.89 15.66 7.38
C ALA A 94 4.18 16.67 8.49
N ASP A 95 3.41 16.60 9.57
CA ASP A 95 3.53 17.55 10.69
C ASP A 95 4.82 17.31 11.49
N GLU A 96 5.18 16.04 11.68
CA GLU A 96 6.30 15.61 12.53
C GLU A 96 7.10 14.48 11.88
N VAL A 97 8.34 14.31 12.32
CA VAL A 97 9.24 13.27 11.79
C VAL A 97 8.66 11.86 11.95
N ASP A 98 8.01 11.55 13.08
CA ASP A 98 7.45 10.22 13.31
C ASP A 98 6.27 9.92 12.39
N GLN A 99 5.44 10.92 12.11
CA GLN A 99 4.40 10.80 11.09
C GLN A 99 5.02 10.59 9.71
N ALA A 100 6.08 11.33 9.39
CA ALA A 100 6.77 11.20 8.11
C ALA A 100 7.31 9.78 7.90
N ARG A 101 7.98 9.25 8.93
CA ARG A 101 8.50 7.87 8.97
C ARG A 101 7.38 6.83 8.81
N GLY A 102 6.28 6.99 9.54
CA GLY A 102 5.12 6.09 9.44
C GLY A 102 4.47 6.09 8.06
N GLN A 103 4.41 7.25 7.39
CA GLN A 103 3.92 7.36 6.02
C GLN A 103 4.83 6.62 5.03
N VAL A 104 6.15 6.82 5.10
CA VAL A 104 7.11 6.13 4.20
C VAL A 104 7.06 4.62 4.40
N GLU A 105 6.99 4.15 5.65
CA GLU A 105 6.84 2.73 5.96
C GLU A 105 5.55 2.16 5.33
N ALA A 106 4.43 2.87 5.45
CA ALA A 106 3.17 2.47 4.84
C ALA A 106 3.26 2.46 3.30
N MET A 107 3.93 3.44 2.69
CA MET A 107 4.16 3.48 1.23
C MET A 107 5.00 2.27 0.78
N CYS A 108 6.09 1.96 1.51
CA CYS A 108 6.96 0.82 1.24
C CYS A 108 6.19 -0.50 1.25
N ARG A 109 5.38 -0.74 2.28
CA ARG A 109 4.61 -1.98 2.43
C ARG A 109 3.48 -2.15 1.43
N ARG A 110 2.88 -1.04 0.98
CA ARG A 110 1.68 -1.08 0.12
C ARG A 110 2.02 -1.08 -1.37
N LEU A 111 3.11 -0.43 -1.77
CA LEU A 111 3.39 -0.21 -3.18
C LEU A 111 4.88 -0.24 -3.54
N LEU A 112 5.73 0.47 -2.81
CA LEU A 112 7.09 0.75 -3.31
C LEU A 112 7.96 -0.51 -3.38
N ALA A 113 7.68 -1.53 -2.56
CA ALA A 113 8.40 -2.79 -2.60
C ALA A 113 7.44 -3.98 -2.58
N ASN A 114 7.77 -5.00 -3.38
CA ASN A 114 7.10 -6.29 -3.32
C ASN A 114 7.61 -7.10 -2.12
N PRO A 115 6.77 -7.43 -1.12
CA PRO A 115 7.19 -8.13 0.10
C PRO A 115 7.63 -9.58 -0.13
N VAL A 116 7.39 -10.17 -1.31
CA VAL A 116 7.84 -11.54 -1.60
C VAL A 116 9.25 -11.54 -2.19
N MET A 117 9.54 -10.63 -3.11
CA MET A 117 10.78 -10.66 -3.90
C MET A 117 11.79 -9.58 -3.51
N GLU A 118 11.32 -8.47 -2.94
CA GLU A 118 12.13 -7.27 -2.68
C GLU A 118 12.18 -6.96 -1.18
N THR A 119 13.22 -6.26 -0.77
CA THR A 119 13.39 -5.63 0.55
C THR A 119 13.60 -4.15 0.34
N ALA A 120 13.03 -3.31 1.21
CA ALA A 120 13.21 -1.87 1.18
C ALA A 120 13.86 -1.37 2.46
N THR A 121 14.86 -0.50 2.31
CA THR A 121 15.37 0.38 3.36
C THR A 121 15.07 1.81 2.98
N TRP A 122 14.95 2.71 3.95
CA TRP A 122 14.61 4.09 3.67
C TRP A 122 15.16 5.04 4.71
N GLU A 123 15.42 6.26 4.29
CA GLU A 123 15.82 7.39 5.12
C GLU A 123 14.89 8.57 4.84
N VAL A 124 14.63 9.40 5.86
CA VAL A 124 13.76 10.58 5.73
C VAL A 124 14.50 11.81 6.24
N ARG A 125 14.38 12.93 5.53
CA ARG A 125 14.95 14.22 5.92
C ARG A 125 13.95 15.34 5.66
N ALA A 126 14.01 16.39 6.48
CA ALA A 126 13.29 17.62 6.19
C ALA A 126 13.86 18.26 4.93
N ASP A 127 12.99 18.80 4.08
CA ASP A 127 13.37 19.55 2.89
C ASP A 127 13.41 21.03 3.25
N ASP A 128 14.60 21.52 3.60
CA ASP A 128 14.83 22.93 3.94
C ASP A 128 15.02 23.81 2.70
N GLU A 129 15.08 23.23 1.49
CA GLU A 129 15.14 24.01 0.25
C GLU A 129 13.74 24.27 -0.32
N PRO A 130 13.39 25.55 -0.60
CA PRO A 130 12.20 25.84 -1.38
C PRO A 130 12.38 25.24 -2.77
N SER A 131 11.45 24.38 -3.17
CA SER A 131 11.35 23.85 -4.55
C SER A 131 11.58 24.98 -5.54
N GLU A 132 12.40 24.75 -6.57
CA GLU A 132 12.74 25.75 -7.60
C GLU A 132 11.50 26.40 -8.24
N GLU A 133 10.33 25.75 -8.23
CA GLU A 133 9.05 26.35 -8.63
C GLU A 133 8.66 27.62 -7.84
N ALA A 134 9.11 27.77 -6.59
CA ALA A 134 8.90 28.97 -5.78
C ALA A 134 9.96 30.06 -6.01
N ARG A 135 11.09 29.73 -6.67
CA ARG A 135 12.15 30.69 -7.02
C ARG A 135 11.89 31.41 -8.35
N LEU A 136 10.99 30.89 -9.18
CA LEU A 136 10.64 31.45 -10.51
C LEU A 136 9.27 32.16 -10.55
N ALA A 137 8.53 32.20 -9.43
CA ALA A 137 7.28 32.94 -9.27
C ALA A 137 7.52 34.30 -8.60
#